data_AF-A0AA41BGU3-F1
#
_entry.id   AF-A0AA41BGU3-F1
#
_cell.length_a   1.000
_cell.length_b   1.000
_cell.length_c   1.000
_cell.angle_alpha   90.00
_cell.angle_beta   90.00
_cell.angle_gamma   90.00
#
_symmetry.space_group_name_H-M   'P 1'
#
loop_
_entity.id
_entity.type
_entity.pdbx_description
1 polymer ?
#
loop_
_entity_poly.entity_id
_entity_poly.type
_entity_poly.pdbx_seq_one_letter_code
_entity_poly.pdbx_strand_id
1 'polypeptide(L)'
;AKLRIDAHTKRLVFSDGLTLNRALELYRHFGDRTQLGFGIGTSLTNDMGDAREMKPLNIVMKLTRANGQPVAKLSDTPGKTLCDDETYLAYLRQVFNVA
;
A
#
# COMPACT_ATOMS: atom_id res chain seq x y z
N ALA A 1 -4.60 20.98 14.30
CA ALA A 1 -5.03 19.80 13.52
C ALA A 1 -6.51 19.91 13.15
N LYS A 2 -6.92 19.58 11.92
CA LYS A 2 -8.29 19.77 11.38
C LYS A 2 -9.39 19.09 12.21
N LEU A 3 -9.12 17.91 12.77
CA LEU A 3 -10.10 17.09 13.51
C LEU A 3 -9.96 17.17 15.04
N ARG A 4 -9.03 17.98 15.57
CA ARG A 4 -8.77 18.10 17.03
C ARG A 4 -8.46 16.77 17.74
N ILE A 5 -7.85 15.83 17.04
CA ILE A 5 -7.39 14.54 17.58
C ILE A 5 -5.88 14.62 17.85
N ASP A 6 -5.43 14.10 18.99
CA ASP A 6 -4.02 13.94 19.31
C ASP A 6 -3.39 12.78 18.51
N ALA A 7 -2.43 13.10 17.65
CA ALA A 7 -1.72 12.15 16.79
C ALA A 7 -0.78 11.20 17.55
N HIS A 8 -0.32 11.59 18.75
CA HIS A 8 0.54 10.73 19.58
C HIS A 8 -0.19 9.50 20.13
N THR A 9 -1.53 9.57 20.17
CA THR A 9 -2.42 8.46 20.55
C THR A 9 -2.78 7.53 19.38
N LYS A 10 -2.25 7.80 18.19
CA LYS A 10 -2.54 7.05 16.96
C LYS A 10 -1.25 6.46 16.40
N ARG A 11 -1.41 5.47 15.51
CA ARG A 11 -0.30 4.76 14.87
C ARG A 11 -0.41 4.82 13.36
N LEU A 12 0.69 5.18 12.72
CA LEU A 12 0.89 4.99 11.28
C LEU A 12 1.64 3.68 11.06
N VAL A 13 1.09 2.81 10.20
CA VAL A 13 1.75 1.58 9.78
C VAL A 13 2.19 1.73 8.34
N PHE A 14 3.51 1.70 8.12
CA PHE A 14 4.11 1.76 6.79
C PHE A 14 4.48 0.35 6.33
N SER A 15 4.05 -0.05 5.13
CA SER A 15 4.30 -1.41 4.63
C SER A 15 4.36 -1.52 3.10
N ASP A 16 4.55 -0.41 2.38
CA ASP A 16 4.66 -0.43 0.92
C ASP A 16 6.12 -0.67 0.50
N GLY A 17 6.49 -1.95 0.32
CA GLY A 17 7.78 -2.34 -0.26
C GLY A 17 9.00 -1.79 0.48
N LEU A 18 8.95 -1.72 1.81
CA LEU A 18 10.01 -1.09 2.61
C LEU A 18 11.32 -1.89 2.59
N THR A 19 12.42 -1.16 2.69
CA THR A 19 13.73 -1.64 3.17
C THR A 19 13.98 -1.09 4.58
N LEU A 20 14.98 -1.62 5.30
CA LEU A 20 15.36 -1.08 6.62
C LEU A 20 15.76 0.39 6.56
N ASN A 21 16.53 0.80 5.55
CA ASN A 21 16.93 2.19 5.36
C ASN A 21 15.70 3.10 5.19
N ARG A 22 14.73 2.68 4.36
CA ARG A 22 13.51 3.45 4.14
C ARG A 22 12.65 3.54 5.41
N ALA A 23 12.60 2.47 6.21
CA ALA A 23 11.91 2.50 7.50
C ALA A 23 12.57 3.49 8.48
N LEU A 24 13.91 3.54 8.53
CA LEU A 24 14.65 4.49 9.38
C LEU A 24 14.46 5.94 8.94
N GLU A 25 14.42 6.21 7.63
CA GLU A 25 14.08 7.55 7.10
C GLU A 25 12.70 8.01 7.57
N LEU A 26 11.69 7.14 7.44
CA LEU A 26 10.34 7.42 7.90
C LEU A 26 10.27 7.61 9.42
N TYR A 27 11.02 6.80 10.18
CA TYR A 27 11.13 6.95 11.63
C TYR A 27 11.71 8.31 12.01
N ARG A 28 12.82 8.73 11.39
CA ARG A 28 13.43 10.04 11.66
C ARG A 28 12.50 11.20 11.31
N HIS A 29 11.63 11.03 10.32
CA HIS A 29 10.70 12.09 9.89
C HIS A 29 9.44 12.19 10.75
N PHE A 30 8.94 11.08 11.31
CA PHE A 30 7.65 11.04 12.01
C PHE A 30 7.70 10.59 13.48
N GLY A 31 8.83 10.09 13.96
CA GLY A 31 8.94 9.39 15.25
C GLY A 31 8.65 10.25 16.47
N ASP A 32 8.78 11.57 16.33
CA ASP A 32 8.44 12.56 17.35
C ASP A 32 7.00 13.08 17.23
N ARG A 33 6.23 12.64 16.23
CA ARG A 33 4.88 13.17 15.91
C ARG A 33 3.75 12.18 16.13
N THR A 34 4.02 10.88 16.09
CA THR A 34 3.02 9.81 16.19
C THR A 34 3.68 8.46 16.45
N GLN A 35 2.90 7.44 16.81
CA GLN A 35 3.43 6.07 16.94
C GLN A 35 3.65 5.46 15.57
N LEU A 36 4.72 4.67 15.41
CA LEU A 36 5.10 4.08 14.13
C LEU A 36 5.14 2.56 14.21
N GLY A 37 4.71 1.92 13.13
CA GLY A 37 4.92 0.50 12.86
C GLY A 37 5.41 0.30 11.43
N PHE A 38 6.28 -0.68 11.22
CA PHE A 38 6.89 -0.96 9.92
C PHE A 38 6.71 -2.43 9.56
N GLY A 39 5.96 -2.69 8.49
CA GLY A 39 5.82 -4.02 7.89
C GLY A 39 6.83 -4.18 6.76
N ILE A 40 7.89 -4.97 7.00
CA ILE A 40 8.91 -5.26 5.99
C ILE A 40 8.70 -6.69 5.50
N GLY A 41 8.35 -6.83 4.23
CA GLY A 41 8.07 -8.11 3.58
C GLY A 41 9.29 -8.67 2.85
N THR A 42 9.26 -8.63 1.51
CA THR A 42 10.26 -9.24 0.63
C THR A 42 11.70 -8.90 1.00
N SER A 43 12.02 -7.63 1.29
CA SER A 43 13.37 -7.20 1.68
C SER A 43 13.88 -7.84 2.98
N LEU A 44 13.00 -8.37 3.83
CA LEU A 44 13.38 -9.08 5.05
C LEU A 44 13.39 -10.59 4.87
N THR A 45 12.40 -11.14 4.16
CA THR A 45 12.17 -12.59 4.11
C THR A 45 12.73 -13.28 2.86
N ASN A 46 13.10 -12.52 1.83
CA ASN A 46 13.60 -13.04 0.56
C ASN A 46 14.57 -12.04 -0.09
N ASP A 47 15.67 -11.76 0.61
CA ASP A 47 16.77 -10.91 0.13
C ASP A 47 18.04 -11.76 0.01
N MET A 48 18.21 -12.38 -1.15
CA MET A 48 19.31 -13.33 -1.42
C MET A 48 20.44 -12.71 -2.26
N GLY A 49 20.39 -11.39 -2.51
CA GLY A 49 21.34 -10.67 -3.36
C GLY A 49 20.81 -10.33 -4.77
N ASP A 50 21.65 -9.64 -5.55
CA ASP A 50 21.22 -8.96 -6.79
C ASP A 50 21.29 -9.82 -8.05
N ALA A 51 21.73 -11.08 -7.92
CA ALA A 51 21.77 -12.01 -9.06
C ALA A 51 20.36 -12.20 -9.63
N ARG A 52 20.23 -12.29 -10.96
CA ARG A 52 18.93 -12.33 -11.63
C ARG A 52 18.06 -13.50 -11.17
N GLU A 53 18.69 -14.66 -10.95
CA GLU A 53 18.09 -15.89 -10.45
C GLU A 53 17.64 -15.80 -8.98
N MET A 54 18.17 -14.83 -8.23
CA MET A 54 17.85 -14.59 -6.81
C MET A 54 16.77 -13.52 -6.63
N LYS A 55 16.35 -12.86 -7.71
CA LYS A 55 15.33 -11.81 -7.66
C LYS A 55 13.96 -12.39 -7.24
N PRO A 56 13.32 -11.85 -6.20
CA PRO A 56 11.99 -12.30 -5.78
C PRO A 56 10.95 -12.14 -6.87
N LEU A 57 10.05 -13.14 -6.97
CA LEU A 57 8.93 -13.09 -7.90
C LEU A 57 7.92 -12.01 -7.48
N ASN A 58 7.46 -11.21 -8.44
CA ASN A 58 6.41 -10.23 -8.23
C ASN A 58 5.04 -10.86 -8.55
N ILE A 59 4.46 -11.54 -7.57
CA ILE A 59 3.19 -12.28 -7.71
C ILE A 59 2.12 -11.63 -6.84
N VAL A 60 0.91 -11.54 -7.38
CA VAL A 60 -0.27 -11.04 -6.65
C VAL A 60 -1.46 -11.97 -6.86
N MET A 61 -2.30 -12.09 -5.84
CA MET A 61 -3.63 -12.67 -5.93
C MET A 61 -4.61 -11.63 -5.39
N LYS A 62 -5.62 -11.29 -6.18
CA LYS A 62 -6.60 -10.25 -5.85
C LYS A 62 -8.02 -10.78 -6.01
N LEU A 63 -8.92 -10.27 -5.19
CA LEU A 63 -10.35 -10.51 -5.35
C LEU A 63 -10.85 -9.77 -6.61
N THR A 64 -11.56 -10.47 -7.48
CA THR A 64 -12.12 -9.91 -8.73
C THR A 64 -13.65 -9.81 -8.69
N ARG A 65 -14.33 -10.67 -7.90
CA ARG A 65 -15.78 -10.65 -7.73
C ARG A 65 -16.21 -11.00 -6.30
N ALA A 66 -17.34 -10.45 -5.87
CA ALA A 66 -18.04 -10.83 -4.64
C ALA A 66 -19.55 -10.84 -4.91
N ASN A 67 -20.26 -11.90 -4.50
CA ASN A 67 -21.70 -12.08 -4.79
C ASN A 67 -22.07 -11.89 -6.27
N GLY A 68 -21.21 -12.38 -7.17
CA GLY A 68 -21.38 -12.24 -8.62
C GLY A 68 -21.05 -10.85 -9.18
N GLN A 69 -20.85 -9.83 -8.35
CA GLN A 69 -20.57 -8.45 -8.76
C GLN A 69 -19.06 -8.18 -8.87
N PRO A 70 -18.62 -7.28 -9.78
CA PRO A 70 -17.22 -6.87 -9.85
C PRO A 70 -16.79 -6.11 -8.60
N VAL A 71 -15.51 -6.23 -8.23
CA VAL A 71 -14.88 -5.40 -7.21
C VAL A 71 -13.61 -4.76 -7.77
N ALA A 72 -13.19 -3.64 -7.18
CA ALA A 72 -11.98 -2.94 -7.60
C ALA A 72 -11.23 -2.38 -6.40
N LYS A 73 -9.92 -2.21 -6.57
CA LYS A 73 -9.06 -1.44 -5.66
C LYS A 73 -8.58 -0.19 -6.39
N LEU A 74 -9.03 0.98 -5.94
CA LEU A 74 -8.42 2.26 -6.29
C LEU A 74 -7.21 2.50 -5.38
N SER A 75 -6.11 2.95 -5.96
CA SER A 75 -4.82 3.16 -5.29
C SER A 75 -4.34 4.57 -5.57
N ASP A 76 -3.70 5.22 -4.59
CA ASP A 76 -3.09 6.55 -4.78
C ASP A 76 -1.92 6.53 -5.76
N THR A 77 -1.36 5.34 -6.04
CA THR A 77 -0.40 5.13 -7.12
C THR A 77 -1.11 4.81 -8.45
N PRO A 78 -0.91 5.61 -9.51
CA PRO A 78 -1.40 5.31 -10.85
C PRO A 78 -0.94 3.93 -11.34
N GLY A 79 -1.78 3.23 -12.09
CA GLY A 79 -1.41 1.95 -12.74
C GLY A 79 -1.46 0.69 -11.85
N LYS A 80 -1.88 0.79 -10.57
CA LYS A 80 -2.07 -0.40 -9.70
C LYS A 80 -3.51 -0.96 -9.70
N THR A 81 -4.40 -0.41 -10.52
CA THR A 81 -5.79 -0.85 -10.62
C THR A 81 -5.89 -2.14 -11.44
N LEU A 82 -6.46 -3.18 -10.82
CA LEU A 82 -6.82 -4.42 -11.50
C LEU A 82 -8.34 -4.53 -11.39
N CYS A 83 -9.04 -4.23 -12.47
CA CYS A 83 -10.48 -4.44 -12.61
C CYS A 83 -10.76 -4.67 -14.09
N ASP A 84 -11.35 -5.82 -14.39
CA ASP A 84 -11.59 -6.25 -15.77
C ASP A 84 -12.91 -5.67 -16.32
N ASP A 85 -13.64 -4.91 -15.50
CA ASP A 85 -14.87 -4.19 -15.83
C ASP A 85 -14.61 -2.67 -15.80
N GLU A 86 -14.30 -2.11 -16.97
CA GLU A 86 -13.99 -0.69 -17.12
C GLU A 86 -15.21 0.20 -16.80
N THR A 87 -16.43 -0.30 -16.99
CA THR A 87 -17.66 0.45 -16.71
C THR A 87 -17.83 0.61 -15.20
N TYR A 88 -17.67 -0.49 -14.45
CA TYR A 88 -17.68 -0.45 -13.00
C TYR A 88 -16.56 0.45 -12.44
N LEU A 89 -15.36 0.38 -13.03
CA LEU A 89 -14.24 1.22 -12.60
C LEU A 89 -14.50 2.72 -12.83
N ALA A 90 -15.05 3.09 -13.99
CA ALA A 90 -15.43 4.47 -14.30
C ALA A 90 -16.51 4.99 -13.35
N TYR A 91 -17.54 4.18 -13.09
CA TYR A 91 -18.58 4.50 -12.11
C TYR A 91 -18.00 4.70 -10.71
N LEU A 92 -17.12 3.80 -10.25
CA LEU A 92 -16.50 3.90 -8.92
C LEU A 92 -15.65 5.18 -8.78
N ARG A 93 -14.87 5.52 -9.81
CA ARG A 93 -14.11 6.78 -9.86
C ARG A 93 -15.01 8.01 -9.75
N GLN A 94 -16.12 8.03 -10.48
CA GLN A 94 -17.09 9.12 -10.44
C GLN A 94 -17.71 9.27 -9.04
N VAL A 95 -18.14 8.16 -8.42
CA VAL A 95 -18.77 8.18 -7.08
C VAL A 95 -17.83 8.75 -6.01
N PHE A 96 -16.54 8.42 -6.08
CA PHE A 96 -15.54 8.86 -5.11
C PHE A 96 -14.78 10.14 -5.53
N ASN A 97 -15.12 10.76 -6.66
CA ASN A 97 -14.43 11.93 -7.23
C ASN A 97 -12.92 11.71 -7.38
N VAL A 98 -12.51 10.54 -7.89
CA VAL A 98 -11.11 10.18 -8.15
C VAL A 98 -10.84 10.19 -9.65
N ALA A 99 -9.73 10.82 -10.05
CA ALA A 99 -9.30 10.90 -11.45
C ALA A 99 -8.89 9.53 -12.05
#